data_AF-A0A519L351-F1
#
_entry.id   AF-A0A519L351-F1
#
_cell.length_a   1.000
_cell.length_b   1.000
_cell.length_c   1.000
_cell.angle_alpha   90.00
_cell.angle_beta   90.00
_cell.angle_gamma   90.00
#
_symmetry.space_group_name_H-M   'P 1'
#
loop_
_entity.id
_entity.type
_entity.pdbx_description
1 polymer ?
#
loop_
_entity_poly.entity_id
_entity_poly.type
_entity_poly.pdbx_seq_one_letter_code
_entity_poly.pdbx_strand_id
1 'polypeptide(L)'
;MQFTLIKIQKSKTNAYLFTRMFWVSYGLILVCSYVNWGAIITSNNIKNVENDPYYYANEINYNEKILLDYAVKTGNSELKTEITERIKFYQKESILSKILYYETIDIEKSDKK
;
A
#
# COMPACT_ATOMS: atom_id res chain seq x y z
N MET A 1 22.32 50.26 -8.96
CA MET A 1 20.86 49.95 -8.99
C MET A 1 20.54 48.59 -9.61
N GLN A 2 21.16 48.19 -10.73
CA GLN A 2 20.86 46.92 -11.42
C GLN A 2 21.15 45.64 -10.59
N PHE A 3 22.26 45.58 -9.85
CA PHE A 3 22.61 44.41 -9.02
C PHE A 3 21.57 44.09 -7.92
N THR A 4 20.95 45.13 -7.34
CA THR A 4 19.93 44.97 -6.30
C THR A 4 18.66 44.32 -6.85
N LEU A 5 18.24 44.70 -8.07
CA LEU A 5 17.07 44.13 -8.73
C LEU A 5 17.26 42.66 -9.06
N ILE A 6 18.44 42.28 -9.57
CA ILE A 6 18.78 40.87 -9.85
C ILE A 6 18.75 40.03 -8.56
N LYS A 7 19.26 40.56 -7.44
CA LYS A 7 19.22 39.88 -6.14
C LYS A 7 17.79 39.66 -5.65
N ILE A 8 16.93 40.68 -5.76
CA ILE A 8 15.51 40.60 -5.37
C ILE A 8 14.76 39.60 -6.27
N GLN A 9 14.99 39.63 -7.59
CA GLN A 9 14.38 38.68 -8.52
C GLN A 9 14.79 37.24 -8.20
N LYS A 10 16.09 36.96 -7.99
CA LYS A 10 16.57 35.63 -7.59
C LYS A 10 15.98 35.16 -6.26
N SER A 11 15.85 36.05 -5.27
CA SER A 11 15.23 35.72 -3.99
C SER A 11 13.74 35.37 -4.14
N LYS A 12 13.00 36.12 -4.97
CA LYS A 12 11.60 35.81 -5.29
C LYS A 12 11.46 34.49 -6.05
N THR A 13 12.37 34.20 -6.99
CA THR A 13 12.41 32.91 -7.70
C THR A 13 12.69 31.74 -6.76
N ASN A 14 13.64 31.89 -5.82
CA ASN A 14 13.93 30.84 -4.84
C ASN A 14 12.75 30.60 -3.89
N ALA A 15 12.06 31.65 -3.44
CA ALA A 15 10.86 31.52 -2.62
C ALA A 15 9.73 30.80 -3.38
N TYR A 16 9.51 31.17 -4.65
CA TYR A 16 8.54 30.49 -5.52
C TYR A 16 8.89 29.01 -5.73
N LEU A 17 10.17 28.70 -5.98
CA LEU A 17 10.64 27.32 -6.12
C LEU A 17 10.46 26.52 -4.82
N PHE A 18 10.78 27.09 -3.66
CA PHE A 18 10.61 26.43 -2.37
C PHE A 18 9.14 26.08 -2.11
N THR A 19 8.22 27.03 -2.32
CA THR A 19 6.78 26.76 -2.21
C THR A 19 6.36 25.65 -3.16
N ARG A 20 6.82 25.66 -4.42
CA ARG A 20 6.50 24.60 -5.38
C ARG A 20 7.05 23.23 -4.97
N MET A 21 8.29 23.18 -4.50
CA MET A 21 8.91 21.94 -4.00
C MET A 21 8.14 21.40 -2.79
N PHE A 22 7.69 22.27 -1.88
CA PHE A 22 6.86 21.87 -0.75
C PHE A 22 5.55 21.22 -1.19
N TRP A 23 4.85 21.81 -2.16
CA TRP A 23 3.62 21.23 -2.72
C TRP A 23 3.87 19.90 -3.45
N VAL A 24 4.97 19.78 -4.18
CA VAL A 24 5.35 18.52 -4.83
C VAL A 24 5.65 17.44 -3.79
N SER A 25 6.42 17.74 -2.75
CA SER A 25 6.70 16.81 -1.66
C SER A 25 5.43 16.40 -0.92
N TYR A 26 4.54 17.36 -0.65
CA TYR A 26 3.24 17.10 -0.03
C TYR A 26 2.39 16.15 -0.88
N GLY A 27 2.30 16.42 -2.19
CA GLY A 27 1.59 15.55 -3.13
C GLY A 27 2.20 14.15 -3.20
N LEU A 28 3.53 14.03 -3.22
CA LEU A 28 4.22 12.75 -3.24
C LEU A 28 3.94 11.92 -1.99
N ILE A 29 4.02 12.52 -0.80
CA ILE A 29 3.71 11.85 0.47
C ILE A 29 2.26 11.35 0.47
N LEU A 30 1.31 12.17 0.00
CA LEU A 30 -0.09 11.77 -0.10
C LEU A 30 -0.27 10.57 -1.03
N VAL A 31 0.32 10.60 -2.23
CA VAL A 31 0.27 9.46 -3.16
C VAL A 31 0.87 8.22 -2.52
N CYS A 32 2.03 8.35 -1.87
CA CYS A 32 2.67 7.23 -1.17
C CYS A 32 1.80 6.66 -0.05
N SER A 33 1.05 7.49 0.68
CA SER A 33 0.19 7.06 1.78
C SER A 33 -1.14 6.44 1.34
N TYR A 34 -1.68 6.85 0.19
CA TYR A 34 -3.01 6.42 -0.25
C TYR A 34 -2.96 5.18 -1.16
N VAL A 35 -1.85 4.99 -1.87
CA VAL A 35 -1.66 3.85 -2.76
C VAL A 35 -1.20 2.62 -1.96
N ASN A 36 -1.92 1.50 -2.10
CA ASN A 36 -1.49 0.21 -1.55
C ASN A 36 -0.38 -0.41 -2.42
N TRP A 37 0.86 0.00 -2.16
CA TRP A 37 2.04 -0.50 -2.88
C TRP A 37 2.26 -2.00 -2.69
N GLY A 38 1.98 -2.55 -1.51
CA GLY A 38 2.12 -3.99 -1.23
C GLY A 38 1.21 -4.85 -2.11
N ALA A 39 -0.02 -4.38 -2.35
CA ALA A 39 -0.96 -5.03 -3.25
C ALA A 39 -0.48 -5.01 -4.71
N ILE A 40 0.09 -3.89 -5.18
CA ILE A 40 0.63 -3.78 -6.54
C ILE A 40 1.77 -4.79 -6.74
N ILE A 41 2.75 -4.81 -5.83
CA ILE A 41 3.90 -5.72 -5.89
C ILE A 41 3.43 -7.18 -5.88
N THR A 42 2.56 -7.54 -4.94
CA THR A 42 2.06 -8.91 -4.80
C THR A 42 1.28 -9.35 -6.05
N SER A 43 0.41 -8.50 -6.58
CA SER A 43 -0.41 -8.82 -7.76
C SER A 43 0.41 -9.01 -9.05
N ASN A 44 1.53 -8.30 -9.19
CA ASN A 44 2.39 -8.43 -10.35
C ASN A 44 3.27 -9.68 -10.26
N ASN A 45 3.75 -10.00 -9.06
CA ASN A 45 4.67 -11.11 -8.87
C ASN A 45 3.96 -12.47 -8.84
N ILE A 46 2.77 -12.57 -8.22
CA ILE A 46 1.95 -13.80 -8.22
C ILE A 46 1.54 -14.22 -9.64
N LYS A 47 1.38 -13.26 -10.56
CA LYS A 47 1.07 -13.55 -11.97
C LYS A 47 2.26 -14.12 -12.75
N ASN A 48 3.48 -13.85 -12.28
CA ASN A 48 4.72 -14.27 -12.91
C ASN A 48 5.40 -15.37 -12.07
N VAL A 49 4.61 -16.36 -11.63
CA VAL A 49 4.85 -17.80 -11.35
C VAL A 49 6.16 -18.30 -10.69
N GLU A 50 7.20 -17.50 -10.46
CA GLU A 50 8.50 -18.02 -10.02
C GLU A 50 8.73 -18.03 -8.50
N ASN A 51 7.86 -17.40 -7.70
CA ASN A 51 8.12 -17.22 -6.27
C ASN A 51 7.01 -17.76 -5.37
N ASP A 52 7.47 -18.43 -4.32
CA ASP A 52 6.68 -19.06 -3.27
C ASP A 52 5.64 -18.09 -2.65
N PRO A 53 4.32 -18.42 -2.67
CA PRO A 53 3.29 -17.62 -2.01
C PRO A 53 3.59 -17.33 -0.52
N TYR A 54 4.30 -18.22 0.16
CA TYR A 54 4.68 -18.04 1.57
C TYR A 54 5.73 -16.94 1.78
N TYR A 55 6.56 -16.64 0.78
CA TYR A 55 7.48 -15.51 0.82
C TYR A 55 6.70 -14.19 0.88
N TYR A 56 5.67 -14.05 0.03
CA TYR A 56 4.84 -12.84 -0.01
C TYR A 56 3.95 -12.68 1.22
N ALA A 57 3.51 -13.78 1.82
CA ALA A 57 2.71 -13.75 3.05
C ALA A 57 3.48 -13.19 4.26
N ASN A 58 4.81 -13.25 4.26
CA ASN A 58 5.62 -12.86 5.41
C ASN A 58 6.43 -11.58 5.18
N GLU A 59 6.75 -11.24 3.92
CA GLU A 59 7.58 -10.07 3.62
C GLU A 59 6.81 -8.83 3.18
N ILE A 60 5.56 -8.99 2.71
CA ILE A 60 4.75 -7.87 2.20
C ILE A 60 3.52 -7.67 3.08
N ASN A 61 3.46 -6.53 3.76
CA ASN A 61 2.30 -6.15 4.56
C ASN A 61 1.08 -5.83 3.68
N TYR A 62 -0.11 -6.12 4.21
CA TYR A 62 -1.39 -5.69 3.66
C TYR A 62 -1.68 -6.24 2.24
N ASN A 63 -1.33 -7.50 2.00
CA ASN A 63 -1.56 -8.22 0.73
C ASN A 63 -2.48 -9.45 0.88
N GLU A 64 -2.94 -9.74 2.08
CA GLU A 64 -3.74 -10.91 2.48
C GLU A 64 -4.98 -11.10 1.61
N LYS A 65 -5.61 -10.03 1.12
CA LYS A 65 -6.74 -10.14 0.19
C LYS A 65 -6.34 -10.82 -1.12
N ILE A 66 -5.18 -10.46 -1.67
CA ILE A 66 -4.67 -11.05 -2.92
C ILE A 66 -4.24 -12.50 -2.67
N LEU A 67 -3.60 -12.77 -1.54
CA LEU A 67 -3.20 -14.13 -1.16
C LEU A 67 -4.41 -15.03 -0.95
N LEU A 68 -5.48 -14.53 -0.32
CA LEU A 68 -6.73 -15.27 -0.14
C LEU A 68 -7.36 -15.60 -1.50
N ASP A 69 -7.51 -14.61 -2.39
CA ASP A 69 -8.03 -14.82 -3.74
C ASP A 69 -7.14 -15.79 -4.55
N TYR A 70 -5.82 -15.75 -4.36
CA TYR A 70 -4.88 -16.68 -4.99
C TYR A 70 -5.03 -18.11 -4.45
N ALA A 71 -5.14 -18.27 -3.13
CA ALA A 71 -5.31 -19.57 -2.48
C ALA A 71 -6.61 -20.25 -2.92
N VAL A 72 -7.71 -19.48 -3.03
CA VAL A 72 -8.99 -19.98 -3.55
C VAL A 72 -8.86 -20.45 -5.00
N LYS A 73 -8.24 -19.65 -5.87
CA LYS A 73 -8.05 -20.00 -7.29
C LYS A 73 -7.13 -21.21 -7.52
N THR A 74 -6.12 -21.37 -6.67
CA THR A 74 -5.14 -22.46 -6.78
C THR A 74 -5.55 -23.71 -6.01
N GLY A 75 -6.61 -23.64 -5.18
CA GLY A 75 -7.03 -24.74 -4.32
C GLY A 75 -6.07 -25.01 -3.14
N ASN A 76 -5.18 -24.08 -2.81
CA ASN A 76 -4.25 -24.23 -1.68
C ASN A 76 -5.00 -24.00 -0.35
N SER A 77 -5.50 -25.09 0.25
CA SER A 77 -6.29 -25.06 1.48
C SER A 77 -5.50 -24.63 2.72
N GLU A 78 -4.21 -24.92 2.77
CA GLU A 78 -3.33 -24.55 3.88
C GLU A 78 -3.15 -23.04 3.94
N LEU A 79 -2.68 -22.43 2.83
CA LEU A 79 -2.51 -20.98 2.70
C LEU A 79 -3.83 -20.24 2.93
N LYS A 80 -4.94 -20.77 2.41
CA LYS A 80 -6.27 -20.19 2.61
C LYS A 80 -6.63 -20.10 4.10
N THR A 81 -6.40 -21.18 4.84
CA THR A 81 -6.74 -21.26 6.27
C THR A 81 -5.89 -20.27 7.06
N GLU A 82 -4.57 -20.28 6.83
CA GLU A 82 -3.62 -19.41 7.52
C GLU A 82 -3.96 -17.92 7.31
N ILE A 83 -4.17 -17.51 6.05
CA ILE A 83 -4.50 -16.12 5.72
C ILE A 83 -5.86 -15.72 6.30
N THR A 84 -6.84 -16.62 6.29
CA THR A 84 -8.17 -16.37 6.87
C THR A 84 -8.09 -16.15 8.38
N GLU A 85 -7.32 -16.97 9.09
CA GLU A 85 -7.13 -16.82 10.53
C GLU A 85 -6.43 -15.51 10.86
N ARG A 86 -5.41 -15.14 10.09
CA ARG A 86 -4.70 -13.87 10.22
C ARG A 86 -5.62 -12.66 10.02
N ILE A 87 -6.45 -12.66 8.98
CA ILE A 87 -7.44 -11.59 8.74
C ILE A 87 -8.42 -11.52 9.93
N LYS A 88 -8.95 -12.66 10.38
CA LYS A 88 -9.88 -12.71 11.53
C LYS A 88 -9.24 -12.21 12.82
N PHE A 89 -7.94 -12.46 13.02
CA PHE A 89 -7.19 -11.96 14.16
C PHE A 89 -7.20 -10.42 14.17
N TYR A 90 -6.81 -9.79 13.07
CA TYR A 90 -6.78 -8.32 12.97
C TYR A 90 -8.16 -7.66 12.97
N GLN A 91 -9.19 -8.32 12.41
CA GLN A 91 -10.58 -7.81 12.43
C GLN A 91 -11.20 -7.80 13.84
N LYS A 92 -10.69 -8.66 14.75
CA LYS A 92 -11.15 -8.74 16.14
C LYS A 92 -10.45 -7.73 17.06
N GLU A 93 -9.44 -7.02 16.58
CA GLU A 93 -8.75 -6.03 17.38
C GLU A 93 -9.67 -4.88 17.81
N SER A 94 -9.33 -4.29 18.96
CA SER A 94 -10.05 -3.13 19.50
C SER A 94 -10.03 -1.96 18.52
N ILE A 95 -11.05 -1.09 18.56
CA ILE A 95 -11.19 0.04 17.63
C ILE A 95 -9.92 0.90 17.54
N LEU A 96 -9.21 1.08 18.66
CA LEU A 96 -8.03 1.94 18.70
C LEU A 96 -6.78 1.32 18.06
N SER A 97 -6.67 0.00 18.07
CA SER A 97 -5.58 -0.73 17.41
C SER A 97 -5.94 -1.19 16.00
N LYS A 98 -7.21 -1.09 15.62
CA LYS A 98 -7.75 -1.66 14.39
C LYS A 98 -7.08 -1.10 13.15
N ILE A 99 -6.56 -2.00 12.33
CA ILE A 99 -5.99 -1.65 11.03
C ILE A 99 -7.12 -1.66 9.98
N LEU A 100 -7.41 -0.49 9.41
CA LEU A 100 -8.50 -0.27 8.45
C LEU A 100 -8.45 -1.22 7.24
N TYR A 101 -7.25 -1.60 6.77
CA TYR A 101 -7.10 -2.50 5.65
C TYR A 101 -7.88 -3.81 5.83
N TYR A 102 -7.81 -4.45 7.01
CA TYR A 102 -8.47 -5.73 7.25
C TYR A 102 -9.99 -5.62 7.35
N GLU A 103 -10.53 -4.46 7.74
CA GLU A 103 -11.97 -4.20 7.73
C GLU A 103 -12.55 -4.16 6.31
N THR A 104 -11.72 -3.85 5.31
CA THR A 104 -12.16 -3.83 3.90
C THR A 104 -12.26 -5.22 3.27
N ILE A 105 -11.83 -6.26 3.98
CA ILE A 105 -11.78 -7.64 3.46
C ILE A 105 -13.02 -8.40 3.93
N ASP A 106 -13.85 -8.78 2.96
CA ASP A 106 -14.99 -9.68 3.17
C ASP A 106 -14.57 -11.12 2.83
N ILE A 107 -14.37 -11.93 3.86
CA ILE A 107 -13.93 -13.33 3.74
C ILE A 107 -15.01 -14.18 3.05
N GLU A 108 -16.30 -13.95 3.33
CA GLU A 108 -17.40 -14.75 2.77
C GLU A 108 -17.56 -14.55 1.26
N LYS A 109 -17.20 -13.36 0.77
CA LYS A 109 -17.23 -13.04 -0.66
C LYS A 109 -16.10 -13.71 -1.43
N SER A 110 -14.92 -13.88 -0.82
CA SER A 110 -13.80 -14.59 -1.46
C SER A 110 -14.02 -16.11 -1.53
N ASP A 111 -14.85 -16.69 -0.66
CA ASP A 111 -15.21 -18.12 -0.71
C ASP A 111 -16.19 -18.52 -1.83
N LYS A 112 -16.95 -17.55 -2.36
CA LYS A 112 -18.02 -17.80 -3.35
C LYS A 112 -17.57 -17.63 -4.80
N LYS A 113 -16.27 -17.41 -5.04
CA LYS A 113 -15.71 -16.98 -6.33
C LYS A 113 -14.79 -18.04 -6.91
#